data_AF-A0AB36JPK4-F1
#
_entry.id   AF-A0AB36JPK4-F1
#
_cell.length_a   1.000
_cell.length_b   1.000
_cell.length_c   1.000
_cell.angle_alpha   90.00
_cell.angle_beta   90.00
_cell.angle_gamma   90.00
#
_symmetry.space_group_name_H-M   'P 1'
#
loop_
_entity.id
_entity.type
_entity.pdbx_description
1 polymer ?
#
loop_
_entity_poly.entity_id
_entity_poly.type
_entity_poly.pdbx_seq_one_letter_code
_entity_poly.pdbx_strand_id
1 'polypeptide(L)'
;MDKILRIVKYIIALLPSMVTLTMIFVGILVLPTSFIPNLDIVASEIIYIVLLLIYGIRVSQKRIDKFYKCLYWIVGVLTILLFFIWSKKIFLIQPFQLLLYAGLCEGWLQDFRNYIKKNRDVFNWFNVYDYVFVAIVLFIGANQYILDSINNSIIKMLKSLDISTKHTEIVVIVLFLLCWFFLVPIIRASLGICFFRKQNSITLPANQVLWGTYLLGYFLSIISIALYLGIYFILHEANYNIGFILLVYNIYIATNALLWIPVYNSLNKLGQNKNKFISDLIGLILLLVAIVMIDQIESEIIGILTWFLPVLLPNFIGEIYKISDRYQQGHAVVPSLKMDEHLYWLTMISFNTLLVFNVISAFSLTDDGKHKFKEFLISILLDVIKQDTLSDIILRIFSSLIIVLFSLFLAWWLSKGIVKSLKNIYLDQSKGYFR
;
A
#
# COMPACT_ATOMS: atom_id res chain seq x y z
N MET A 1 11.41 -35.04 -5.54
CA MET A 1 10.69 -34.30 -4.47
C MET A 1 10.60 -32.80 -4.77
N ASP A 2 11.70 -32.14 -5.15
CA ASP A 2 11.76 -30.69 -5.41
C ASP A 2 10.77 -30.14 -6.44
N LYS A 3 10.51 -30.88 -7.53
CA LYS A 3 9.58 -30.43 -8.58
C LYS A 3 8.14 -30.33 -8.06
N ILE A 4 7.71 -31.30 -7.25
CA ILE A 4 6.36 -31.33 -6.65
C ILE A 4 6.22 -30.17 -5.65
N LEU A 5 7.21 -29.97 -4.77
CA LEU A 5 7.19 -28.87 -3.81
C LEU A 5 7.10 -27.49 -4.49
N ARG A 6 7.81 -27.29 -5.61
CA ARG A 6 7.72 -26.04 -6.38
C ARG A 6 6.33 -25.83 -6.98
N ILE A 7 5.67 -26.89 -7.44
CA ILE A 7 4.30 -26.81 -7.98
C ILE A 7 3.32 -26.47 -6.85
N VAL A 8 3.43 -27.14 -5.70
CA VAL A 8 2.57 -26.88 -4.52
C VAL A 8 2.71 -25.43 -4.07
N LYS A 9 3.94 -24.93 -3.89
CA LYS A 9 4.19 -23.52 -3.53
C LYS A 9 3.62 -22.54 -4.55
N TYR A 10 3.68 -22.89 -5.83
CA TYR A 10 3.12 -22.05 -6.90
C TYR A 10 1.59 -22.02 -6.87
N ILE A 11 0.94 -23.15 -6.61
CA ILE A 11 -0.52 -23.21 -6.43
C ILE A 11 -0.92 -22.39 -5.20
N ILE A 12 -0.23 -22.54 -4.07
CA ILE A 12 -0.50 -21.77 -2.84
C ILE A 12 -0.31 -20.27 -3.08
N ALA A 13 0.75 -19.87 -3.80
CA ALA A 13 0.99 -18.47 -4.16
C ALA A 13 -0.14 -17.88 -5.02
N LEU A 14 -0.73 -18.68 -5.91
CA LEU A 14 -1.75 -18.25 -6.86
C LEU A 14 -3.17 -18.25 -6.25
N LEU A 15 -3.41 -19.10 -5.26
CA LEU A 15 -4.76 -19.43 -4.75
C LEU A 15 -5.57 -18.19 -4.32
N PRO A 16 -5.08 -17.28 -3.45
CA PRO A 16 -5.90 -16.17 -2.97
C PRO A 16 -6.32 -15.22 -4.10
N SER A 17 -5.43 -14.96 -5.06
CA SER A 17 -5.74 -14.13 -6.23
C SER A 17 -6.81 -14.77 -7.11
N MET A 18 -6.76 -16.10 -7.31
CA MET A 18 -7.76 -16.81 -8.11
C MET A 18 -9.11 -16.88 -7.40
N VAL A 19 -9.13 -17.11 -6.08
CA VAL A 19 -10.37 -17.06 -5.29
C VAL A 19 -11.00 -15.67 -5.38
N THR A 20 -10.20 -14.61 -5.24
CA THR A 20 -10.69 -13.22 -5.31
C THR A 20 -11.23 -12.87 -6.69
N LEU A 21 -10.52 -13.24 -7.77
CA LEU A 21 -11.00 -13.08 -9.14
C LEU A 21 -12.30 -13.85 -9.38
N THR A 22 -12.42 -15.04 -8.78
CA THR A 22 -13.65 -15.83 -8.83
C THR A 22 -14.80 -15.08 -8.18
N MET A 23 -14.60 -14.51 -7.00
CA MET A 23 -15.63 -13.74 -6.31
C MET A 23 -16.06 -12.51 -7.10
N ILE A 24 -15.12 -11.79 -7.71
CA ILE A 24 -15.42 -10.64 -8.58
C ILE A 24 -16.23 -11.10 -9.80
N PHE A 25 -15.80 -12.18 -10.45
CA PHE A 25 -16.46 -12.72 -11.63
C PHE A 25 -17.88 -13.22 -11.33
N VAL A 26 -18.06 -13.92 -10.20
CA VAL A 26 -19.37 -14.31 -9.67
C VAL A 26 -20.21 -13.07 -9.41
N GLY A 27 -19.69 -12.05 -8.72
CA GLY A 27 -20.43 -10.82 -8.43
C GLY A 27 -20.92 -10.11 -9.69
N ILE A 28 -20.07 -10.00 -10.71
CA ILE A 28 -20.43 -9.44 -12.02
C ILE A 28 -21.54 -10.25 -12.69
N LEU A 29 -21.57 -11.57 -12.50
CA LEU A 29 -22.55 -12.45 -13.16
C LEU A 29 -23.86 -12.60 -12.40
N VAL A 30 -23.84 -12.50 -11.07
CA VAL A 30 -25.06 -12.42 -10.25
C VAL A 30 -25.76 -11.08 -10.46
N LEU A 31 -25.02 -9.99 -10.70
CA LEU A 31 -25.58 -8.64 -10.82
C LEU A 31 -26.67 -8.53 -11.92
N PRO A 32 -26.49 -9.04 -13.15
CA PRO A 32 -27.56 -9.12 -14.16
C PRO A 32 -28.77 -9.95 -13.72
N THR A 33 -28.55 -11.06 -12.99
CA THR A 33 -29.65 -11.92 -12.52
C THR A 33 -30.54 -11.20 -11.49
N SER A 34 -29.98 -10.22 -10.77
CA SER A 34 -30.76 -9.37 -9.84
C SER A 34 -31.68 -8.36 -10.55
N PHE A 35 -31.39 -8.01 -11.81
CA PHE A 35 -32.21 -7.09 -12.61
C PHE A 35 -33.31 -7.79 -13.42
N ILE A 36 -33.22 -9.11 -13.61
CA ILE A 36 -34.21 -9.89 -14.36
C ILE A 36 -35.07 -10.66 -13.36
N PRO A 37 -36.31 -10.20 -13.07
CA PRO A 37 -37.21 -10.93 -12.19
C PRO A 37 -37.47 -12.34 -12.78
N ASN A 38 -37.38 -13.36 -11.94
CA ASN A 38 -37.56 -14.80 -12.25
C ASN A 38 -36.43 -15.52 -13.01
N LEU A 39 -35.24 -14.92 -13.18
CA LEU A 39 -34.10 -15.70 -13.68
C LEU A 39 -33.52 -16.55 -12.54
N ASP A 40 -33.92 -17.82 -12.50
CA ASP A 40 -33.56 -18.74 -11.43
C ASP A 40 -32.04 -18.99 -11.40
N ILE A 41 -31.44 -19.05 -10.20
CA ILE A 41 -30.00 -19.34 -9.98
C ILE A 41 -29.58 -20.62 -10.71
N VAL A 42 -30.51 -21.57 -10.85
CA VAL A 42 -30.32 -22.84 -11.57
C VAL A 42 -30.00 -22.63 -13.05
N ALA A 43 -30.65 -21.68 -13.73
CA ALA A 43 -30.38 -21.40 -15.15
C ALA A 43 -28.96 -20.86 -15.34
N SER A 44 -28.48 -20.04 -14.40
CA SER A 44 -27.11 -19.54 -14.41
C SER A 44 -26.08 -20.64 -14.16
N GLU A 45 -26.35 -21.61 -13.27
CA GLU A 45 -25.49 -22.79 -13.04
C GLU A 45 -25.36 -23.66 -14.30
N ILE A 46 -26.45 -23.87 -15.06
CA ILE A 46 -26.41 -24.65 -16.31
C ILE A 46 -25.50 -23.98 -17.36
N ILE A 47 -25.61 -22.65 -17.52
CA ILE A 47 -24.74 -21.89 -18.42
C ILE A 47 -23.26 -22.08 -18.07
N TYR A 48 -22.94 -22.09 -16.77
CA TYR A 48 -21.57 -22.33 -16.31
C TYR A 48 -21.07 -23.74 -16.57
N ILE A 49 -21.90 -24.77 -16.38
CA ILE A 49 -21.54 -26.15 -16.71
C ILE A 49 -21.23 -26.27 -18.20
N VAL A 50 -22.03 -25.62 -19.07
CA VAL A 50 -21.76 -25.56 -20.51
C VAL A 50 -20.43 -24.86 -20.81
N LEU A 51 -20.15 -23.71 -20.18
CA LEU A 51 -18.89 -22.99 -20.33
C LEU A 51 -17.68 -23.82 -19.86
N LEU A 52 -17.81 -24.55 -18.75
CA LEU A 52 -16.80 -25.50 -18.26
C LEU A 52 -16.52 -26.60 -19.29
N LEU A 53 -17.55 -27.19 -19.90
CA LEU A 53 -17.37 -28.21 -20.94
C LEU A 53 -16.67 -27.65 -22.18
N ILE A 54 -17.11 -26.49 -22.69
CA ILE A 54 -16.50 -25.82 -23.85
C ILE A 54 -15.03 -25.51 -23.57
N TYR A 55 -14.73 -24.95 -22.39
CA TYR A 55 -13.36 -24.64 -22.01
C TYR A 55 -12.51 -25.90 -21.82
N GLY A 56 -13.06 -26.96 -21.24
CA GLY A 56 -12.41 -28.27 -21.08
C GLY A 56 -12.00 -28.90 -22.41
N ILE A 57 -12.87 -28.84 -23.42
CA ILE A 57 -12.56 -29.28 -24.79
C ILE A 57 -11.37 -28.46 -25.33
N ARG A 58 -11.39 -27.14 -25.19
CA ARG A 58 -10.27 -26.28 -25.63
C ARG A 58 -8.96 -26.59 -24.90
N VAL A 59 -9.00 -26.83 -23.59
CA VAL A 59 -7.83 -27.22 -22.78
C VAL A 59 -7.28 -28.57 -23.24
N SER A 60 -8.15 -29.52 -23.60
CA SER A 60 -7.74 -30.84 -24.10
C SER A 60 -6.95 -30.76 -25.42
N GLN A 61 -7.26 -29.77 -26.26
CA GLN A 61 -6.60 -29.51 -27.55
C GLN A 61 -5.27 -28.75 -27.42
N LYS A 62 -5.06 -27.98 -26.34
CA LYS A 62 -3.81 -27.24 -26.11
C LYS A 62 -2.63 -28.18 -25.77
N ARG A 63 -1.41 -27.77 -26.12
CA ARG A 63 -0.15 -28.47 -25.74
C ARG A 63 0.24 -28.23 -24.27
N ILE A 64 -0.66 -28.58 -23.35
CA ILE A 64 -0.45 -28.51 -21.89
C ILE A 64 -0.08 -29.91 -21.37
N ASP A 65 0.68 -29.99 -20.27
CA ASP A 65 1.01 -31.24 -19.59
C ASP A 65 -0.24 -32.09 -19.29
N LYS A 66 -0.13 -33.40 -19.50
CA LYS A 66 -1.22 -34.38 -19.28
C LYS A 66 -1.74 -34.32 -17.85
N PHE A 67 -0.87 -34.03 -16.87
CA PHE A 67 -1.26 -33.89 -15.47
C PHE A 67 -2.34 -32.82 -15.26
N TYR A 68 -2.14 -31.61 -15.79
CA TYR A 68 -3.11 -30.53 -15.64
C TYR A 68 -4.43 -30.82 -16.38
N LYS A 69 -4.37 -31.47 -17.55
CA LYS A 69 -5.57 -31.89 -18.28
C LYS A 69 -6.40 -32.89 -17.47
N CYS A 70 -5.75 -33.89 -16.89
CA CYS A 70 -6.42 -34.90 -16.06
C CYS A 70 -7.06 -34.25 -14.83
N LEU A 71 -6.33 -33.38 -14.14
CA LEU A 71 -6.83 -32.66 -12.96
C LEU A 71 -8.04 -31.78 -13.31
N TYR A 72 -8.09 -31.19 -14.52
CA TYR A 72 -9.22 -30.37 -14.95
C TYR A 72 -10.50 -31.19 -15.05
N TRP A 73 -10.42 -32.35 -15.72
CA TRP A 73 -11.58 -33.21 -15.91
C TRP A 73 -12.04 -33.85 -14.61
N ILE A 74 -11.11 -34.28 -13.73
CA ILE A 74 -11.47 -34.81 -12.41
C ILE A 74 -12.25 -33.77 -11.60
N VAL A 75 -11.74 -32.53 -11.52
CA VAL A 75 -12.43 -31.43 -10.81
C VAL A 75 -13.75 -31.06 -11.50
N GLY A 76 -13.82 -31.14 -12.83
CA GLY A 76 -15.05 -30.92 -13.60
C GLY A 76 -16.15 -31.95 -13.32
N VAL A 77 -15.78 -33.24 -13.25
CA VAL A 77 -16.74 -34.29 -12.88
C VAL A 77 -17.21 -34.10 -11.44
N LEU A 78 -16.30 -33.77 -10.52
CA LEU A 78 -16.65 -33.48 -9.14
C LEU A 78 -17.61 -32.28 -9.02
N THR A 79 -17.40 -31.20 -9.77
CA THR A 79 -18.28 -30.02 -9.74
C THR A 79 -19.68 -30.33 -10.30
N ILE A 80 -19.78 -31.18 -11.34
CA ILE A 80 -21.06 -31.65 -11.88
C ILE A 80 -21.77 -32.56 -10.87
N LEU A 81 -21.06 -33.51 -10.24
CA LEU A 81 -21.64 -34.39 -9.22
C LEU A 81 -22.16 -33.59 -8.02
N LEU A 82 -21.37 -32.62 -7.56
CA LEU A 82 -21.78 -31.72 -6.49
C LEU A 82 -23.05 -30.96 -6.86
N PHE A 83 -23.18 -30.49 -8.11
CA PHE A 83 -24.36 -29.73 -8.57
C PHE A 83 -25.67 -30.50 -8.37
N PHE A 84 -25.66 -31.82 -8.62
CA PHE A 84 -26.82 -32.67 -8.36
C PHE A 84 -27.10 -32.91 -6.87
N ILE A 85 -26.12 -32.75 -5.98
CA ILE A 85 -26.24 -33.03 -4.54
C ILE A 85 -26.63 -31.77 -3.75
N TRP A 86 -26.04 -30.61 -4.06
CA TRP A 86 -26.22 -29.34 -3.32
C TRP A 86 -26.85 -28.23 -4.18
N SER A 87 -27.87 -28.61 -4.96
CA SER A 87 -28.63 -27.71 -5.83
C SER A 87 -28.80 -26.32 -5.19
N LYS A 88 -28.36 -25.25 -5.89
CA LYS A 88 -28.48 -23.81 -5.54
C LYS A 88 -27.28 -23.10 -4.89
N LYS A 89 -26.17 -23.76 -4.52
CA LYS A 89 -25.01 -23.09 -3.86
C LYS A 89 -23.65 -23.26 -4.56
N ILE A 90 -23.60 -24.03 -5.64
CA ILE A 90 -22.32 -24.43 -6.26
C ILE A 90 -21.85 -23.42 -7.32
N PHE A 91 -22.78 -22.59 -7.80
CA PHE A 91 -22.50 -21.42 -8.62
C PHE A 91 -21.31 -20.57 -8.12
N LEU A 92 -21.15 -20.45 -6.80
CA LEU A 92 -20.08 -19.65 -6.18
C LEU A 92 -18.68 -20.26 -6.39
N ILE A 93 -18.59 -21.58 -6.58
CA ILE A 93 -17.32 -22.33 -6.62
C ILE A 93 -16.95 -22.69 -8.07
N GLN A 94 -17.92 -22.90 -8.96
CA GLN A 94 -17.69 -23.32 -10.35
C GLN A 94 -16.72 -22.44 -11.16
N PRO A 95 -16.74 -21.09 -11.07
CA PRO A 95 -15.87 -20.25 -11.90
C PRO A 95 -14.41 -20.31 -11.44
N PHE A 96 -14.15 -20.79 -10.22
CA PHE A 96 -12.80 -21.00 -9.71
C PHE A 96 -12.01 -21.96 -10.58
N GLN A 97 -12.63 -23.05 -11.03
CA GLN A 97 -11.98 -24.02 -11.89
C GLN A 97 -11.58 -23.40 -13.23
N LEU A 98 -12.47 -22.62 -13.86
CA LEU A 98 -12.17 -21.91 -15.11
C LEU A 98 -11.01 -20.93 -14.92
N LEU A 99 -11.08 -20.09 -13.90
CA LEU A 99 -10.12 -19.02 -13.66
C LEU A 99 -8.75 -19.54 -13.23
N LEU A 100 -8.71 -20.57 -12.39
CA LEU A 100 -7.46 -21.22 -12.00
C LEU A 100 -6.74 -21.78 -13.22
N TYR A 101 -7.46 -22.48 -14.10
CA TYR A 101 -6.87 -23.02 -15.33
C TYR A 101 -6.52 -21.95 -16.35
N ALA A 102 -7.32 -20.89 -16.43
CA ALA A 102 -7.01 -19.74 -17.24
C ALA A 102 -5.70 -19.07 -16.79
N GLY A 103 -5.51 -18.86 -15.48
CA GLY A 103 -4.29 -18.34 -14.89
C GLY A 103 -3.06 -19.23 -15.16
N LEU A 104 -3.24 -20.55 -15.11
CA LEU A 104 -2.17 -21.50 -15.39
C LEU A 104 -1.77 -21.54 -16.87
N CYS A 105 -2.73 -21.45 -17.80
CA CYS A 105 -2.51 -21.88 -19.19
C CYS A 105 -2.72 -20.79 -20.26
N GLU A 106 -3.47 -19.72 -19.99
CA GLU A 106 -3.78 -18.71 -21.01
C GLU A 106 -2.61 -17.76 -21.25
N GLY A 107 -2.49 -17.32 -22.52
CA GLY A 107 -1.44 -16.40 -22.95
C GLY A 107 -1.64 -14.97 -22.45
N TRP A 108 -2.89 -14.50 -22.37
CA TRP A 108 -3.20 -13.14 -21.92
C TRP A 108 -2.88 -12.89 -20.43
N LEU A 109 -2.76 -13.95 -19.61
CA LEU A 109 -2.31 -13.89 -18.21
C LEU A 109 -0.81 -14.19 -18.04
N GLN A 110 -0.03 -14.17 -19.12
CA GLN A 110 1.38 -14.53 -19.08
C GLN A 110 2.21 -13.62 -18.18
N ASP A 111 1.97 -12.31 -18.20
CA ASP A 111 2.72 -11.36 -17.38
C ASP A 111 2.43 -11.55 -15.90
N PHE A 112 1.16 -11.70 -15.54
CA PHE A 112 0.75 -12.04 -14.17
C PHE A 112 1.37 -13.35 -13.72
N ARG A 113 1.32 -14.40 -14.55
CA ARG A 113 1.94 -15.69 -14.25
C ARG A 113 3.45 -15.58 -14.07
N ASN A 114 4.13 -14.80 -14.90
CA ASN A 114 5.58 -14.56 -14.78
C ASN A 114 5.91 -13.80 -13.50
N TYR A 115 5.09 -12.83 -13.13
CA TYR A 115 5.20 -12.11 -11.86
C TYR A 115 5.03 -13.04 -10.65
N ILE A 116 3.97 -13.86 -10.60
CA ILE A 116 3.77 -14.85 -9.52
C ILE A 116 4.91 -15.87 -9.50
N LYS A 117 5.39 -16.33 -10.67
CA LYS A 117 6.52 -17.27 -10.74
C LYS A 117 7.81 -16.69 -10.14
N LYS A 118 8.15 -15.44 -10.44
CA LYS A 118 9.32 -14.75 -9.86
C LYS A 118 9.20 -14.52 -8.35
N ASN A 119 7.98 -14.40 -7.84
CA ASN A 119 7.69 -14.13 -6.43
C ASN A 119 7.09 -15.35 -5.68
N ARG A 120 7.22 -16.56 -6.24
CA ARG A 120 6.55 -17.77 -5.72
C ARG A 120 6.77 -17.98 -4.23
N ASP A 121 8.02 -17.96 -3.79
CA ASP A 121 8.37 -18.26 -2.41
C ASP A 121 7.95 -17.12 -1.47
N VAL A 122 7.89 -15.88 -1.96
CA VAL A 122 7.36 -14.72 -1.24
C VAL A 122 5.87 -14.85 -1.02
N PHE A 123 5.09 -15.10 -2.07
CA PHE A 123 3.64 -15.22 -1.95
C PHE A 123 3.23 -16.48 -1.18
N ASN A 124 3.98 -17.58 -1.33
CA ASN A 124 3.78 -18.75 -0.46
C ASN A 124 4.00 -18.38 1.02
N TRP A 125 5.06 -17.62 1.33
CA TRP A 125 5.31 -17.15 2.69
C TRP A 125 4.21 -16.21 3.18
N PHE A 126 3.86 -15.17 2.43
CA PHE A 126 2.80 -14.23 2.82
C PHE A 126 1.46 -14.94 3.01
N ASN A 127 1.04 -15.80 2.08
CA ASN A 127 -0.24 -16.49 2.21
C ASN A 127 -0.26 -17.39 3.44
N VAL A 128 0.77 -18.21 3.67
CA VAL A 128 0.85 -19.06 4.87
C VAL A 128 0.89 -18.22 6.15
N TYR A 129 1.73 -17.19 6.18
CA TYR A 129 1.87 -16.29 7.32
C TYR A 129 0.54 -15.60 7.66
N ASP A 130 -0.13 -15.04 6.66
CA ASP A 130 -1.35 -14.27 6.83
C ASP A 130 -2.53 -15.17 7.22
N TYR A 131 -2.66 -16.38 6.66
CA TYR A 131 -3.68 -17.33 7.12
C TYR A 131 -3.45 -17.77 8.57
N VAL A 132 -2.20 -18.06 8.95
CA VAL A 132 -1.85 -18.41 10.34
C VAL A 132 -2.16 -17.25 11.26
N PHE A 133 -1.78 -16.03 10.87
CA PHE A 133 -2.06 -14.81 11.62
C PHE A 133 -3.56 -14.59 11.82
N VAL A 134 -4.36 -14.67 10.75
CA VAL A 134 -5.82 -14.54 10.82
C VAL A 134 -6.43 -15.64 11.69
N ALA A 135 -5.97 -16.89 11.56
CA ALA A 135 -6.45 -17.99 12.40
C ALA A 135 -6.16 -17.77 13.88
N ILE A 136 -4.98 -17.24 14.22
CA ILE A 136 -4.61 -16.88 15.60
C ILE A 136 -5.52 -15.76 16.11
N VAL A 137 -5.75 -14.71 15.32
CA VAL A 137 -6.65 -13.60 15.68
C VAL A 137 -8.06 -14.11 15.98
N LEU A 138 -8.62 -14.93 15.09
CA LEU A 138 -9.95 -15.49 15.25
C LEU A 138 -10.03 -16.44 16.46
N PHE A 139 -9.00 -17.25 16.69
CA PHE A 139 -8.96 -18.19 17.81
C PHE A 139 -8.86 -17.50 19.16
N ILE A 140 -7.97 -16.49 19.29
CA ILE A 140 -7.87 -15.67 20.50
C ILE A 140 -9.17 -14.90 20.71
N GLY A 141 -9.71 -14.32 19.65
CA GLY A 141 -10.95 -13.56 19.66
C GLY A 141 -12.19 -14.34 20.07
N ALA A 142 -12.30 -15.60 19.66
CA ALA A 142 -13.43 -16.47 19.98
C ALA A 142 -13.38 -17.02 21.41
N ASN A 143 -12.22 -16.99 22.09
CA ASN A 143 -12.03 -17.66 23.36
C ASN A 143 -11.61 -16.68 24.47
N GLN A 144 -12.61 -16.12 25.15
CA GLN A 144 -12.42 -15.18 26.26
C GLN A 144 -11.53 -15.75 27.38
N TYR A 145 -11.61 -17.07 27.64
CA TYR A 145 -10.75 -17.72 28.63
C TYR A 145 -9.25 -17.59 28.29
N ILE A 146 -8.89 -17.66 27.01
CA ILE A 146 -7.49 -17.49 26.58
C ILE A 146 -7.05 -16.05 26.79
N LEU A 147 -7.92 -15.09 26.45
CA LEU A 147 -7.65 -13.67 26.66
C LEU A 147 -7.43 -13.38 28.15
N ASP A 148 -8.32 -13.89 29.01
CA ASP A 148 -8.25 -13.73 30.46
C ASP A 148 -7.01 -14.43 31.04
N SER A 149 -6.68 -15.63 30.56
CA SER A 149 -5.48 -16.36 30.99
C SER A 149 -4.18 -15.63 30.62
N ILE A 150 -4.10 -15.08 29.41
CA ILE A 150 -2.95 -14.28 28.97
C ILE A 150 -2.85 -13.02 29.82
N ASN A 151 -3.97 -12.30 30.00
CA ASN A 151 -4.01 -11.07 30.78
C ASN A 151 -3.61 -11.34 32.23
N ASN A 152 -4.17 -12.37 32.86
CA ASN A 152 -3.82 -12.78 34.23
C ASN A 152 -2.35 -13.17 34.38
N SER A 153 -1.77 -13.84 33.38
CA SER A 153 -0.34 -14.20 33.38
C SER A 153 0.55 -12.96 33.30
N ILE A 154 0.20 -11.99 32.45
CA ILE A 154 0.92 -10.72 32.33
C ILE A 154 0.78 -9.90 33.61
N ILE A 155 -0.43 -9.80 34.18
CA ILE A 155 -0.69 -9.11 35.45
C ILE A 155 0.13 -9.75 36.58
N LYS A 156 0.23 -11.08 36.64
CA LYS A 156 1.04 -11.78 37.65
C LYS A 156 2.53 -11.45 37.49
N MET A 157 3.04 -11.42 36.26
CA MET A 157 4.42 -11.03 35.97
C MET A 157 4.70 -9.57 36.34
N LEU A 158 3.78 -8.65 36.02
CA LEU A 158 3.93 -7.23 36.34
C LEU A 158 3.78 -6.93 37.83
N LYS A 159 2.91 -7.67 38.54
CA LYS A 159 2.81 -7.60 40.01
C LYS A 159 4.08 -8.07 40.70
N SER A 160 4.79 -9.05 40.13
CA SER A 160 6.11 -9.45 40.66
C SER A 160 7.21 -8.40 40.48
N LEU A 161 6.94 -7.33 39.72
CA LEU A 161 7.84 -6.21 39.47
C LEU A 161 7.43 -4.93 40.24
N ASP A 162 6.49 -5.02 41.20
CA ASP A 162 5.95 -3.89 42.00
C ASP A 162 5.33 -2.75 41.16
N ILE A 163 4.83 -3.06 39.96
CA ILE A 163 4.17 -2.08 39.08
C ILE A 163 2.69 -1.94 39.49
N SER A 164 2.24 -0.70 39.72
CA SER A 164 0.84 -0.43 40.09
C SER A 164 -0.16 -0.84 38.98
N THR A 165 -1.36 -1.26 39.38
CA THR A 165 -2.39 -1.83 38.49
C THR A 165 -2.78 -0.92 37.32
N LYS A 166 -2.89 0.40 37.54
CA LYS A 166 -3.17 1.36 36.45
C LYS A 166 -2.04 1.42 35.40
N HIS A 167 -0.79 1.26 35.82
CA HIS A 167 0.35 1.20 34.91
C HIS A 167 0.43 -0.17 34.21
N THR A 168 -0.07 -1.23 34.84
CA THR A 168 -0.05 -2.57 34.23
C THR A 168 -0.90 -2.66 32.96
N GLU A 169 -2.09 -2.05 32.92
CA GLU A 169 -2.95 -2.03 31.73
C GLU A 169 -2.28 -1.31 30.56
N ILE A 170 -1.69 -0.15 30.82
CA ILE A 170 -0.94 0.62 29.82
C ILE A 170 0.26 -0.18 29.30
N VAL A 171 1.00 -0.85 30.18
CA VAL A 171 2.14 -1.69 29.79
C VAL A 171 1.68 -2.86 28.91
N VAL A 172 0.56 -3.52 29.23
CA VAL A 172 -0.01 -4.60 28.42
C VAL A 172 -0.36 -4.09 27.02
N ILE A 173 -1.02 -2.93 26.92
CA ILE A 173 -1.38 -2.31 25.64
C ILE A 173 -0.14 -1.95 24.82
N VAL A 174 0.89 -1.36 25.46
CA VAL A 174 2.14 -1.00 24.78
C VAL A 174 2.87 -2.25 24.28
N LEU A 175 2.94 -3.32 25.08
CA LEU A 175 3.53 -4.60 24.66
C LEU A 175 2.76 -5.23 23.50
N PHE A 176 1.43 -5.16 23.53
CA PHE A 176 0.59 -5.60 22.42
C PHE A 176 0.92 -4.80 21.15
N LEU A 177 0.88 -3.48 21.20
CA LEU A 177 1.18 -2.63 20.05
C LEU A 177 2.59 -2.88 19.50
N LEU A 178 3.58 -3.03 20.38
CA LEU A 178 4.96 -3.34 19.98
C LEU A 178 5.04 -4.71 19.28
N CYS A 179 4.42 -5.75 19.83
CA CYS A 179 4.46 -7.06 19.19
C CYS A 179 3.77 -7.03 17.80
N TRP A 180 2.56 -6.48 17.74
CA TRP A 180 1.69 -6.56 16.55
C TRP A 180 2.05 -5.56 15.45
N PHE A 181 2.55 -4.37 15.78
CA PHE A 181 2.89 -3.34 14.79
C PHE A 181 4.40 -3.14 14.58
N PHE A 182 5.25 -3.81 15.36
CA PHE A 182 6.70 -3.77 15.16
C PHE A 182 7.26 -5.14 14.78
N LEU A 183 7.18 -6.13 15.68
CA LEU A 183 7.82 -7.44 15.45
C LEU A 183 7.18 -8.23 14.31
N VAL A 184 5.85 -8.37 14.33
CA VAL A 184 5.08 -9.13 13.33
C VAL A 184 5.35 -8.59 11.90
N PRO A 185 5.22 -7.28 11.61
CA PRO A 185 5.54 -6.74 10.28
C PRO A 185 7.01 -6.91 9.87
N ILE A 186 7.97 -6.75 10.81
CA ILE A 186 9.40 -6.93 10.54
C ILE A 186 9.67 -8.37 10.08
N ILE A 187 9.17 -9.36 10.81
CA ILE A 187 9.37 -10.78 10.50
C ILE A 187 8.75 -11.09 9.13
N ARG A 188 7.50 -10.66 8.90
CA ARG A 188 6.79 -10.87 7.64
C ARG A 188 7.58 -10.31 6.45
N ALA A 189 7.96 -9.04 6.51
CA ALA A 189 8.66 -8.35 5.42
C ALA A 189 10.08 -8.87 5.19
N SER A 190 10.86 -9.07 6.26
CA SER A 190 12.25 -9.49 6.16
C SER A 190 12.40 -10.89 5.58
N LEU A 191 11.57 -11.84 6.02
CA LEU A 191 11.54 -13.19 5.48
C LEU A 191 11.05 -13.21 4.04
N GLY A 192 10.05 -12.38 3.68
CA GLY A 192 9.60 -12.22 2.30
C GLY A 192 10.74 -11.79 1.37
N ILE A 193 11.50 -10.77 1.75
CA ILE A 193 12.67 -10.30 0.98
C ILE A 193 13.76 -11.38 0.92
N CYS A 194 14.01 -12.09 2.02
CA CYS A 194 14.99 -13.18 2.07
C CYS A 194 14.60 -14.32 1.09
N PHE A 195 13.33 -14.73 1.09
CA PHE A 195 12.83 -15.75 0.16
C PHE A 195 12.92 -15.29 -1.29
N PHE A 196 12.60 -14.03 -1.60
CA PHE A 196 12.74 -13.50 -2.95
C PHE A 196 14.18 -13.58 -3.45
N ARG A 197 15.13 -13.15 -2.61
CA ARG A 197 16.56 -13.16 -2.95
C ARG A 197 17.09 -14.56 -3.15
N LYS A 198 16.73 -15.49 -2.25
CA LYS A 198 17.12 -16.90 -2.36
C LYS A 198 16.54 -17.54 -3.62
N GLN A 199 15.28 -17.25 -3.95
CA GLN A 199 14.63 -17.79 -5.13
C GLN A 199 15.25 -17.29 -6.44
N ASN A 200 15.58 -15.99 -6.51
CA ASN A 200 16.08 -15.34 -7.72
C ASN A 200 17.61 -15.22 -7.77
N SER A 201 18.32 -15.85 -6.82
CA SER A 201 19.80 -15.84 -6.71
C SER A 201 20.41 -14.42 -6.75
N ILE A 202 19.79 -13.48 -6.03
CA ILE A 202 20.23 -12.08 -6.03
C ILE A 202 21.38 -11.86 -5.05
N THR A 203 22.57 -11.59 -5.61
CA THR A 203 23.76 -11.13 -4.89
C THR A 203 23.86 -9.61 -4.95
N LEU A 204 24.04 -8.97 -3.79
CA LEU A 204 24.15 -7.51 -3.70
C LEU A 204 25.60 -7.05 -3.93
N PRO A 205 25.85 -6.07 -4.81
CA PRO A 205 27.16 -5.45 -4.91
C PRO A 205 27.45 -4.57 -3.69
N ALA A 206 28.73 -4.37 -3.37
CA ALA A 206 29.19 -3.75 -2.12
C ALA A 206 28.65 -2.32 -1.85
N ASN A 207 28.33 -1.57 -2.90
CA ASN A 207 27.82 -0.19 -2.78
C ASN A 207 26.29 -0.09 -2.70
N GLN A 208 25.57 -1.20 -2.85
CA GLN A 208 24.11 -1.22 -2.84
C GLN A 208 23.57 -1.79 -1.53
N VAL A 209 22.53 -1.14 -1.02
CA VAL A 209 21.83 -1.54 0.20
C VAL A 209 20.34 -1.69 -0.08
N LEU A 210 19.72 -2.66 0.60
CA LEU A 210 18.29 -2.90 0.55
C LEU A 210 17.53 -2.21 1.70
N TRP A 211 18.16 -1.30 2.45
CA TRP A 211 17.55 -0.70 3.65
C TRP A 211 16.20 -0.06 3.33
N GLY A 212 16.12 0.77 2.29
CA GLY A 212 14.84 1.34 1.83
C GLY A 212 13.84 0.28 1.38
N THR A 213 14.29 -0.83 0.80
CA THR A 213 13.44 -1.94 0.38
C THR A 213 12.84 -2.68 1.58
N TYR A 214 13.62 -2.92 2.64
CA TYR A 214 13.14 -3.50 3.89
C TYR A 214 12.17 -2.54 4.60
N LEU A 215 12.48 -1.25 4.63
CA LEU A 215 11.64 -0.21 5.23
C LEU A 215 10.29 -0.10 4.51
N LEU A 216 10.30 -0.13 3.18
CA LEU A 216 9.09 -0.16 2.36
C LEU A 216 8.27 -1.44 2.60
N GLY A 217 8.93 -2.61 2.64
CA GLY A 217 8.26 -3.87 2.94
C GLY A 217 7.65 -3.92 4.34
N TYR A 218 8.31 -3.30 5.32
CA TYR A 218 7.82 -3.15 6.69
C TYR A 218 6.54 -2.30 6.74
N PHE A 219 6.54 -1.11 6.14
CA PHE A 219 5.34 -0.25 6.12
C PHE A 219 4.15 -0.91 5.41
N LEU A 220 4.38 -1.60 4.29
CA LEU A 220 3.32 -2.36 3.63
C LEU A 220 2.80 -3.52 4.49
N SER A 221 3.66 -4.13 5.30
CA SER A 221 3.26 -5.16 6.24
C SER A 221 2.43 -4.60 7.39
N ILE A 222 2.79 -3.43 7.93
CA ILE A 222 1.94 -2.69 8.89
C ILE A 222 0.56 -2.46 8.29
N ILE A 223 0.47 -1.95 7.06
CA ILE A 223 -0.81 -1.68 6.39
C ILE A 223 -1.63 -2.97 6.30
N SER A 224 -1.03 -4.09 5.86
CA SER A 224 -1.76 -5.36 5.78
C SER A 224 -2.26 -5.85 7.15
N ILE A 225 -1.45 -5.74 8.20
CA ILE A 225 -1.80 -6.19 9.56
C ILE A 225 -2.89 -5.28 10.15
N ALA A 226 -2.78 -3.96 9.95
CA ALA A 226 -3.79 -2.99 10.34
C ALA A 226 -5.13 -3.29 9.67
N LEU A 227 -5.13 -3.60 8.37
CA LEU A 227 -6.33 -4.03 7.65
C LEU A 227 -6.91 -5.30 8.27
N TYR A 228 -6.09 -6.33 8.51
CA TYR A 228 -6.57 -7.59 9.10
C TYR A 228 -7.21 -7.42 10.47
N LEU A 229 -6.61 -6.60 11.33
CA LEU A 229 -7.17 -6.27 12.65
C LEU A 229 -8.42 -5.40 12.55
N GLY A 230 -8.42 -4.38 11.68
CA GLY A 230 -9.60 -3.54 11.47
C GLY A 230 -10.81 -4.34 11.01
N ILE A 231 -10.62 -5.25 10.05
CA ILE A 231 -11.65 -6.17 9.57
C ILE A 231 -12.11 -7.10 10.69
N TYR A 232 -11.19 -7.61 11.51
CA TYR A 232 -11.54 -8.47 12.63
C TYR A 232 -12.58 -7.80 13.53
N PHE A 233 -12.30 -6.56 13.97
CA PHE A 233 -13.22 -5.83 14.84
C PHE A 233 -14.58 -5.58 14.19
N ILE A 234 -14.60 -5.16 12.91
CA ILE A 234 -15.83 -4.94 12.15
C ILE A 234 -16.66 -6.22 12.04
N LEU A 235 -16.02 -7.34 11.68
CA LEU A 235 -16.73 -8.61 11.46
C LEU A 235 -17.17 -9.28 12.77
N HIS A 236 -16.39 -9.09 13.84
CA HIS A 236 -16.72 -9.57 15.17
C HIS A 236 -17.98 -8.88 15.71
N GLU A 237 -18.07 -7.55 15.59
CA GLU A 237 -19.24 -6.78 16.00
C GLU A 237 -20.51 -7.19 15.22
N ALA A 238 -20.36 -7.47 13.93
CA ALA A 238 -21.46 -7.86 13.06
C ALA A 238 -21.87 -9.35 13.14
N ASN A 239 -21.19 -10.18 13.94
CA ASN A 239 -21.48 -11.61 14.15
C ASN A 239 -21.67 -12.43 12.86
N TYR A 240 -20.82 -12.21 11.87
CA TYR A 240 -20.86 -12.98 10.62
C TYR A 240 -20.39 -14.44 10.80
N ASN A 241 -20.87 -15.34 9.93
CA ASN A 241 -20.40 -16.72 9.89
C ASN A 241 -18.91 -16.81 9.53
N ILE A 242 -18.17 -17.72 10.17
CA ILE A 242 -16.74 -17.96 9.95
C ILE A 242 -16.39 -18.18 8.47
N GLY A 243 -17.26 -18.83 7.69
CA GLY A 243 -17.04 -19.01 6.25
C GLY A 243 -17.00 -17.68 5.48
N PHE A 244 -17.86 -16.74 5.83
CA PHE A 244 -17.88 -15.39 5.25
C PHE A 244 -16.66 -14.59 5.71
N ILE A 245 -16.29 -14.69 6.99
CA ILE A 245 -15.10 -14.05 7.54
C ILE A 245 -13.84 -14.49 6.79
N LEU A 246 -13.68 -15.80 6.58
CA LEU A 246 -12.55 -16.34 5.82
C LEU A 246 -12.55 -15.84 4.37
N LEU A 247 -13.72 -15.74 3.72
CA LEU A 247 -13.82 -15.19 2.36
C LEU A 247 -13.38 -13.72 2.29
N VAL A 248 -13.80 -12.90 3.26
CA VAL A 248 -13.35 -11.50 3.34
C VAL A 248 -11.84 -11.44 3.51
N TYR A 249 -11.25 -12.20 4.44
CA TYR A 249 -9.80 -12.25 4.62
C TYR A 249 -9.05 -12.72 3.37
N ASN A 250 -9.60 -13.67 2.61
CA ASN A 250 -9.02 -14.12 1.34
C ASN A 250 -8.84 -12.97 0.34
N ILE A 251 -9.82 -12.05 0.26
CA ILE A 251 -9.75 -10.87 -0.61
C ILE A 251 -8.57 -9.99 -0.21
N TYR A 252 -8.40 -9.73 1.09
CA TYR A 252 -7.29 -8.93 1.60
C TYR A 252 -5.93 -9.63 1.45
N ILE A 253 -5.85 -10.94 1.66
CA ILE A 253 -4.62 -11.71 1.37
C ILE A 253 -4.26 -11.62 -0.12
N ALA A 254 -5.24 -11.62 -1.03
CA ALA A 254 -4.98 -11.45 -2.45
C ALA A 254 -4.39 -10.07 -2.79
N THR A 255 -4.71 -9.02 -2.03
CA THR A 255 -4.12 -7.68 -2.24
C THR A 255 -2.61 -7.64 -2.04
N ASN A 256 -2.02 -8.62 -1.35
CA ASN A 256 -0.57 -8.73 -1.22
C ASN A 256 0.14 -8.81 -2.58
N ALA A 257 -0.50 -9.39 -3.60
CA ALA A 257 0.06 -9.42 -4.95
C ALA A 257 0.28 -8.01 -5.51
N LEU A 258 -0.61 -7.07 -5.20
CA LEU A 258 -0.53 -5.66 -5.59
C LEU A 258 0.40 -4.88 -4.66
N LEU A 259 0.24 -5.03 -3.34
CA LEU A 259 1.07 -4.34 -2.35
C LEU A 259 2.55 -4.68 -2.51
N TRP A 260 2.89 -5.88 -2.98
CA TRP A 260 4.28 -6.28 -3.19
C TRP A 260 4.97 -5.63 -4.41
N ILE A 261 4.21 -5.05 -5.36
CA ILE A 261 4.77 -4.49 -6.61
C ILE A 261 5.89 -3.46 -6.37
N PRO A 262 5.75 -2.48 -5.45
CA PRO A 262 6.81 -1.50 -5.20
C PRO A 262 8.08 -2.15 -4.62
N VAL A 263 7.94 -3.15 -3.73
CA VAL A 263 9.08 -3.92 -3.19
C VAL A 263 9.76 -4.71 -4.29
N TYR A 264 8.99 -5.42 -5.11
CA TYR A 264 9.47 -6.17 -6.27
C TYR A 264 10.27 -5.28 -7.24
N ASN A 265 9.75 -4.10 -7.55
CA ASN A 265 10.44 -3.13 -8.41
C ASN A 265 11.74 -2.63 -7.80
N SER A 266 11.78 -2.41 -6.48
CA SER A 266 12.99 -2.03 -5.75
C SER A 266 14.04 -3.16 -5.75
N LEU A 267 13.61 -4.42 -5.54
CA LEU A 267 14.48 -5.59 -5.55
C LEU A 267 15.07 -5.88 -6.93
N ASN A 268 14.30 -5.71 -8.00
CA ASN A 268 14.81 -5.87 -9.37
C ASN A 268 15.84 -4.81 -9.76
N LYS A 269 15.78 -3.62 -9.14
CA LYS A 269 16.78 -2.56 -9.30
C LYS A 269 18.00 -2.75 -8.38
N LEU A 270 18.06 -3.88 -7.65
CA LEU A 270 19.09 -4.22 -6.67
C LEU A 270 19.21 -3.22 -5.50
N GLY A 271 18.12 -2.53 -5.18
CA GLY A 271 18.08 -1.56 -4.08
C GLY A 271 18.60 -0.18 -4.46
N GLN A 272 19.19 0.52 -3.49
CA GLN A 272 19.69 1.88 -3.64
C GLN A 272 21.18 1.96 -3.30
N ASN A 273 21.88 2.92 -3.89
CA ASN A 273 23.24 3.24 -3.47
C ASN A 273 23.22 3.74 -2.01
N LYS A 274 24.19 3.29 -1.20
CA LYS A 274 24.27 3.63 0.23
C LYS A 274 24.17 5.15 0.48
N ASN A 275 24.95 5.94 -0.25
CA ASN A 275 24.97 7.39 -0.11
C ASN A 275 23.63 8.04 -0.47
N LYS A 276 22.94 7.48 -1.48
CA LYS A 276 21.62 7.95 -1.88
C LYS A 276 20.58 7.71 -0.79
N PHE A 277 20.55 6.50 -0.22
CA PHE A 277 19.63 6.20 0.87
C PHE A 277 19.87 7.09 2.09
N ILE A 278 21.12 7.33 2.48
CA ILE A 278 21.47 8.24 3.58
C ILE A 278 21.00 9.66 3.28
N SER A 279 21.22 10.15 2.05
CA SER A 279 20.74 11.46 1.62
C SER A 279 19.21 11.57 1.67
N ASP A 280 18.50 10.55 1.18
CA ASP A 280 17.03 10.50 1.20
C ASP A 280 16.50 10.49 2.64
N LEU A 281 17.15 9.73 3.55
CA LEU A 281 16.79 9.68 4.97
C LEU A 281 17.02 11.01 5.68
N ILE A 282 18.16 11.66 5.44
CA ILE A 282 18.44 13.00 5.97
C ILE A 282 17.40 14.00 5.46
N GLY A 283 17.08 13.96 4.17
CA GLY A 283 16.02 14.80 3.59
C GLY A 283 14.67 14.59 4.26
N LEU A 284 14.30 13.34 4.55
CA LEU A 284 13.06 13.00 5.25
C LEU A 284 13.06 13.51 6.70
N ILE A 285 14.17 13.36 7.43
CA ILE A 285 14.29 13.88 8.80
C ILE A 285 14.19 15.40 8.82
N LEU A 286 14.90 16.09 7.91
CA LEU A 286 14.83 17.54 7.77
C LEU A 286 13.41 18.02 7.44
N LEU A 287 12.71 17.29 6.56
CA LEU A 287 11.32 17.59 6.23
C LEU A 287 10.39 17.43 7.45
N LEU A 288 10.56 16.37 8.24
CA LEU A 288 9.78 16.18 9.47
C LEU A 288 10.05 17.30 10.49
N VAL A 289 11.32 17.67 10.69
CA VAL A 289 11.69 18.78 11.57
C VAL A 289 11.09 20.09 11.07
N ALA A 290 11.16 20.36 9.77
CA ALA A 290 10.58 21.55 9.17
C ALA A 290 9.06 21.61 9.38
N ILE A 291 8.34 20.49 9.28
CA ILE A 291 6.90 20.42 9.55
C ILE A 291 6.60 20.76 11.01
N VAL A 292 7.37 20.22 11.96
CA VAL A 292 7.20 20.53 13.39
C VAL A 292 7.50 22.01 13.67
N MET A 293 8.52 22.59 13.02
CA MET A 293 8.83 24.01 13.17
C MET A 293 7.75 24.92 12.57
N ILE A 294 7.18 24.55 11.40
CA ILE A 294 6.06 25.25 10.78
C ILE A 294 4.83 25.21 11.69
N ASP A 295 4.55 24.06 12.32
CA ASP A 295 3.46 23.91 13.28
C ASP A 295 3.61 24.78 14.54
N GLN A 296 4.85 25.08 14.95
CA GLN A 296 5.15 25.83 16.17
C GLN A 296 5.30 27.34 15.98
N ILE A 297 5.62 27.83 14.78
CA ILE A 297 6.07 29.23 14.55
C ILE A 297 5.27 29.88 13.40
N GLU A 298 3.96 29.58 13.36
CA GLU A 298 3.02 29.68 12.23
C GLU A 298 2.88 31.03 11.48
N SER A 299 3.47 32.15 11.91
CA SER A 299 3.25 33.45 11.24
C SER A 299 4.51 34.17 10.74
N GLU A 300 5.57 34.25 11.56
CA GLU A 300 6.74 35.07 11.22
C GLU A 300 7.72 34.36 10.28
N ILE A 301 7.96 33.07 10.49
CA ILE A 301 8.87 32.27 9.65
C ILE A 301 8.32 32.12 8.23
N ILE A 302 7.00 31.95 8.09
CA ILE A 302 6.39 31.78 6.76
C ILE A 302 6.42 33.09 6.00
N GLY A 303 6.16 34.23 6.67
CA GLY A 303 6.34 35.55 6.09
C GLY A 303 7.75 35.76 5.55
N ILE A 304 8.78 35.44 6.34
CA ILE A 304 10.19 35.52 5.92
C ILE A 304 10.48 34.55 4.77
N LEU A 305 10.11 33.27 4.90
CA LEU A 305 10.39 32.26 3.86
C LEU A 305 9.70 32.58 2.53
N THR A 306 8.52 33.22 2.54
CA THR A 306 7.78 33.58 1.31
C THR A 306 8.57 34.51 0.41
N TRP A 307 9.29 35.46 1.01
CA TRP A 307 10.11 36.42 0.28
C TRP A 307 11.52 35.89 0.01
N PHE A 308 12.08 35.11 0.94
CA PHE A 308 13.47 34.66 0.86
C PHE A 308 13.67 33.38 0.06
N LEU A 309 12.79 32.38 0.19
CA LEU A 309 12.99 31.04 -0.38
C LEU A 309 13.03 31.02 -1.92
N PRO A 310 12.14 31.75 -2.65
CA PRO A 310 12.18 31.81 -4.10
C PRO A 310 13.42 32.51 -4.66
N VAL A 311 14.04 33.40 -3.87
CA VAL A 311 15.27 34.12 -4.26
C VAL A 311 16.50 33.26 -3.96
N LEU A 312 16.51 32.55 -2.84
CA LEU A 312 17.65 31.77 -2.38
C LEU A 312 17.78 30.40 -3.06
N LEU A 313 16.67 29.72 -3.35
CA LEU A 313 16.70 28.39 -3.96
C LEU A 313 17.43 28.36 -5.32
N PRO A 314 17.19 29.31 -6.25
CA PRO A 314 17.93 29.40 -7.50
C PRO A 314 19.43 29.60 -7.32
N ASN A 315 19.81 30.40 -6.33
CA ASN A 315 21.23 30.69 -6.05
C ASN A 315 21.92 29.47 -5.42
N PHE A 316 21.32 28.85 -4.41
CA PHE A 316 21.93 27.68 -3.75
C PHE A 316 21.99 26.45 -4.67
N ILE A 317 20.92 26.17 -5.41
CA ILE A 317 20.85 24.98 -6.28
C ILE A 317 21.56 25.24 -7.60
N GLY A 318 21.43 26.45 -8.17
CA GLY A 318 22.08 26.83 -9.43
C GLY A 318 23.59 26.93 -9.32
N GLU A 319 24.13 27.26 -8.14
CA GLU A 319 25.57 27.34 -7.92
C GLU A 319 26.19 26.07 -7.28
N ILE A 320 25.40 25.01 -7.05
CA ILE A 320 25.88 23.79 -6.37
C ILE A 320 27.06 23.14 -7.10
N TYR A 321 27.19 23.35 -8.41
CA TYR A 321 28.30 22.83 -9.22
C TYR A 321 29.66 23.35 -8.77
N LYS A 322 29.74 24.51 -8.10
CA LYS A 322 31.00 25.07 -7.55
C LYS A 322 31.64 24.15 -6.51
N ILE A 323 30.86 23.27 -5.89
CA ILE A 323 31.32 22.31 -4.88
C ILE A 323 31.81 21.00 -5.54
N SER A 324 31.61 20.82 -6.84
CA SER A 324 32.02 19.59 -7.53
C SER A 324 33.55 19.50 -7.70
N ASP A 325 34.09 18.28 -7.56
CA ASP A 325 35.52 18.00 -7.73
C ASP A 325 36.07 18.53 -9.06
N ARG A 326 35.26 18.49 -10.13
CA ARG A 326 35.66 18.98 -11.45
C ARG A 326 35.87 20.49 -11.48
N TYR A 327 34.98 21.25 -10.83
CA TYR A 327 35.11 22.70 -10.74
C TYR A 327 36.32 23.08 -9.87
N GLN A 328 36.53 22.36 -8.77
CA GLN A 328 37.70 22.55 -7.89
C GLN A 328 39.03 22.20 -8.58
N GLN A 329 39.02 21.29 -9.54
CA GLN A 329 40.17 20.96 -10.40
C GLN A 329 40.37 21.96 -11.57
N GLY A 330 39.57 23.04 -11.63
CA GLY A 330 39.69 24.10 -12.63
C GLY A 330 38.94 23.85 -13.95
N HIS A 331 38.10 22.82 -14.02
CA HIS A 331 37.27 22.60 -15.22
C HIS A 331 36.06 23.55 -15.22
N ALA A 332 35.80 24.17 -16.37
CA ALA A 332 34.58 24.95 -16.58
C ALA A 332 33.35 24.03 -16.55
N VAL A 333 32.52 24.17 -15.52
CA VAL A 333 31.23 23.49 -15.40
C VAL A 333 30.14 24.54 -15.54
N VAL A 334 29.30 24.42 -16.58
CA VAL A 334 28.22 25.37 -16.87
C VAL A 334 26.88 24.65 -16.68
N PRO A 335 25.86 25.30 -16.07
CA PRO A 335 24.53 24.73 -15.97
C PRO A 335 23.94 24.44 -17.35
N SER A 336 23.28 23.29 -17.48
CA SER A 336 22.56 22.94 -18.70
C SER A 336 21.20 23.65 -18.77
N LEU A 337 20.64 23.84 -19.97
CA LEU A 337 19.26 24.34 -20.16
C LEU A 337 18.22 23.59 -19.30
N LYS A 338 18.38 22.27 -19.14
CA LYS A 338 17.50 21.46 -18.29
C LYS A 338 17.56 21.87 -16.81
N MET A 339 18.71 22.35 -16.34
CA MET A 339 18.90 22.86 -14.99
C MET A 339 18.20 24.21 -14.84
N ASP A 340 18.36 25.11 -15.81
CA ASP A 340 17.73 26.43 -15.79
C ASP A 340 16.20 26.33 -15.82
N GLU A 341 15.66 25.44 -16.67
CA GLU A 341 14.23 25.13 -16.67
C GLU A 341 13.77 24.57 -15.31
N HIS A 342 14.52 23.64 -14.73
CA HIS A 342 14.18 23.06 -13.43
C HIS A 342 14.21 24.11 -12.31
N LEU A 343 15.20 25.01 -12.28
CA LEU A 343 15.30 26.10 -11.32
C LEU A 343 14.13 27.08 -11.45
N TYR A 344 13.73 27.43 -12.68
CA TYR A 344 12.58 28.29 -12.92
C TYR A 344 11.29 27.67 -12.40
N TRP A 345 11.04 26.39 -12.72
CA TRP A 345 9.88 25.66 -12.22
C TRP A 345 9.88 25.55 -10.69
N LEU A 346 11.02 25.23 -10.09
CA LEU A 346 11.18 25.10 -8.65
C LEU A 346 10.91 26.43 -7.93
N THR A 347 11.37 27.55 -8.50
CA THR A 347 11.12 28.91 -7.98
C THR A 347 9.64 29.24 -7.98
N MET A 348 8.98 29.01 -9.12
CA MET A 348 7.54 29.28 -9.27
C MET A 348 6.70 28.42 -8.33
N ILE A 349 7.02 27.13 -8.21
CA ILE A 349 6.31 26.22 -7.29
C ILE A 349 6.55 26.63 -5.85
N SER A 350 7.78 27.00 -5.47
CA SER A 350 8.11 27.40 -4.09
C SER A 350 7.39 28.69 -3.69
N PHE A 351 7.42 29.71 -4.55
CA PHE A 351 6.69 30.96 -4.34
C PHE A 351 5.18 30.72 -4.22
N ASN A 352 4.59 29.98 -5.17
CA ASN A 352 3.16 29.71 -5.16
C ASN A 352 2.74 28.84 -3.96
N THR A 353 3.59 27.92 -3.50
CA THR A 353 3.29 27.07 -2.31
C THR A 353 3.20 27.94 -1.08
N LEU A 354 4.16 28.83 -0.88
CA LEU A 354 4.18 29.75 0.25
C LEU A 354 3.08 30.81 0.15
N LEU A 355 2.77 31.31 -1.06
CA LEU A 355 1.64 32.22 -1.28
C LEU A 355 0.31 31.57 -0.92
N VAL A 356 0.04 30.37 -1.44
CA VAL A 356 -1.21 29.64 -1.13
C VAL A 356 -1.29 29.33 0.35
N PHE A 357 -0.18 28.88 0.96
CA PHE A 357 -0.12 28.62 2.39
C PHE A 357 -0.40 29.88 3.21
N ASN A 358 0.18 31.03 2.84
CA ASN A 358 -0.08 32.32 3.49
C ASN A 358 -1.52 32.78 3.32
N VAL A 359 -2.10 32.62 2.13
CA VAL A 359 -3.49 32.99 1.88
C VAL A 359 -4.43 32.15 2.74
N ILE A 360 -4.23 30.83 2.79
CA ILE A 360 -4.99 29.93 3.68
C ILE A 360 -4.81 30.36 5.15
N SER A 361 -3.57 30.68 5.54
CA SER A 361 -3.25 31.11 6.91
C SER A 361 -3.92 32.45 7.27
N ALA A 362 -3.89 33.43 6.36
CA ALA A 362 -4.46 34.77 6.55
C ALA A 362 -5.99 34.80 6.57
N PHE A 363 -6.64 33.99 5.71
CA PHE A 363 -8.11 33.83 5.74
C PHE A 363 -8.62 33.09 6.98
N SER A 364 -7.72 32.57 7.84
CA SER A 364 -8.07 31.74 8.99
C SER A 364 -7.87 32.39 10.36
N LEU A 365 -7.45 33.65 10.45
CA LEU A 365 -7.26 34.33 11.75
C LEU A 365 -8.61 34.64 12.43
N THR A 366 -8.72 34.29 13.71
CA THR A 366 -9.73 34.84 14.65
C THR A 366 -9.13 35.98 15.46
N ASP A 367 -9.97 36.82 16.09
CA ASP A 367 -9.55 37.92 16.97
C ASP A 367 -8.65 37.45 18.15
N ASP A 368 -8.66 36.14 18.48
CA ASP A 368 -7.81 35.49 19.50
C ASP A 368 -6.50 34.89 18.95
N GLY A 369 -6.18 35.06 17.66
CA GLY A 369 -4.92 34.61 17.05
C GLY A 369 -4.83 33.12 16.69
N LYS A 370 -5.94 32.38 16.68
CA LYS A 370 -5.99 30.94 16.29
C LYS A 370 -6.52 30.72 14.86
N HIS A 371 -5.98 29.70 14.18
CA HIS A 371 -6.27 29.34 12.79
C HIS A 371 -7.58 28.51 12.64
N LYS A 372 -8.68 29.15 12.21
CA LYS A 372 -10.01 28.54 11.95
C LYS A 372 -9.97 27.32 11.01
N PHE A 373 -9.11 27.32 9.99
CA PHE A 373 -9.05 26.23 9.02
C PHE A 373 -8.38 24.98 9.60
N LYS A 374 -7.37 25.17 10.45
CA LYS A 374 -6.71 24.08 11.17
C LYS A 374 -7.66 23.47 12.21
N GLU A 375 -8.40 24.29 12.96
CA GLU A 375 -9.42 23.82 13.90
C GLU A 375 -10.58 23.10 13.20
N PHE A 376 -11.02 23.59 12.03
CA PHE A 376 -12.01 22.91 11.19
C PHE A 376 -11.51 21.54 10.67
N LEU A 377 -10.24 21.44 10.27
CA LEU A 377 -9.65 20.15 9.90
C LEU A 377 -9.55 19.21 11.11
N ILE A 378 -9.19 19.72 12.28
CA ILE A 378 -9.16 18.93 13.52
C ILE A 378 -10.56 18.43 13.86
N SER A 379 -11.61 19.26 13.73
CA SER A 379 -12.99 18.84 14.00
C SER A 379 -13.47 17.77 13.01
N ILE A 380 -13.16 17.92 11.72
CA ILE A 380 -13.46 16.88 10.71
C ILE A 380 -12.71 15.57 11.03
N LEU A 381 -11.43 15.66 11.40
CA LEU A 381 -10.62 14.48 11.73
C LEU A 381 -11.18 13.76 12.96
N LEU A 382 -11.62 14.50 13.98
CA LEU A 382 -12.29 13.95 15.16
C LEU A 382 -13.62 13.27 14.80
N ASP A 383 -14.45 13.91 13.96
CA ASP A 383 -15.73 13.36 13.51
C ASP A 383 -15.58 12.07 12.67
N VAL A 384 -14.56 12.01 11.81
CA VAL A 384 -14.25 10.82 10.99
C VAL A 384 -13.71 9.67 11.84
N ILE A 385 -12.90 9.98 12.85
CA ILE A 385 -12.24 8.97 13.68
C ILE A 385 -13.12 8.51 14.85
N LYS A 386 -14.20 9.26 15.19
CA LYS A 386 -15.17 8.94 16.26
C LYS A 386 -14.50 8.57 17.59
N GLN A 387 -13.39 9.24 17.92
CA GLN A 387 -12.62 8.97 19.12
C GLN A 387 -12.09 10.28 19.70
N ASP A 388 -12.54 10.62 20.90
CA ASP A 388 -12.09 11.79 21.67
C ASP A 388 -10.67 11.63 22.24
N THR A 389 -10.02 10.49 21.99
CA THR A 389 -8.77 10.07 22.65
C THR A 389 -7.51 10.30 21.82
N LEU A 390 -7.61 10.86 20.62
CA LEU A 390 -6.43 11.23 19.84
C LEU A 390 -5.72 12.41 20.50
N SER A 391 -4.43 12.26 20.78
CA SER A 391 -3.60 13.34 21.34
C SER A 391 -3.71 14.60 20.46
N ASP A 392 -4.09 15.73 21.05
CA ASP A 392 -4.25 17.04 20.39
C ASP A 392 -3.02 17.41 19.53
N ILE A 393 -1.81 17.06 20.03
CA ILE A 393 -0.54 17.23 19.31
C ILE A 393 -0.51 16.47 17.98
N ILE A 394 -1.00 15.23 17.96
CA ILE A 394 -1.00 14.39 16.75
C ILE A 394 -1.96 15.00 15.73
N LEU A 395 -3.16 15.37 16.17
CA LEU A 395 -4.17 16.01 15.30
C LEU A 395 -3.67 17.32 14.71
N ARG A 396 -2.99 18.16 15.48
CA ARG A 396 -2.39 19.41 15.00
C ARG A 396 -1.33 19.17 13.93
N ILE A 397 -0.40 18.24 14.17
CA ILE A 397 0.65 17.89 13.20
C ILE A 397 0.04 17.32 11.91
N PHE A 398 -0.97 16.44 12.01
CA PHE A 398 -1.67 15.90 10.85
C PHE A 398 -2.41 16.97 10.06
N SER A 399 -3.12 17.87 10.73
CA SER A 399 -3.78 19.02 10.09
C SER A 399 -2.77 19.93 9.38
N SER A 400 -1.64 20.25 10.02
CA SER A 400 -0.56 21.02 9.42
C SER A 400 0.02 20.33 8.17
N LEU A 401 0.23 19.01 8.22
CA LEU A 401 0.66 18.23 7.06
C LEU A 401 -0.36 18.27 5.91
N ILE A 402 -1.65 18.13 6.22
CA ILE A 402 -2.73 18.22 5.22
C ILE A 402 -2.73 19.61 4.56
N ILE A 403 -2.59 20.69 5.34
CA ILE A 403 -2.53 22.07 4.83
C ILE A 403 -1.32 22.24 3.91
N VAL A 404 -0.13 21.77 4.32
CA VAL A 404 1.08 21.84 3.49
C VAL A 404 0.90 21.07 2.19
N LEU A 405 0.41 19.83 2.23
CA LEU A 405 0.19 19.03 1.03
C LEU A 405 -0.84 19.66 0.08
N PHE A 406 -1.92 20.21 0.64
CA PHE A 406 -2.94 20.91 -0.13
C PHE A 406 -2.37 22.18 -0.79
N SER A 407 -1.56 22.94 -0.05
CA SER A 407 -0.90 24.14 -0.57
C SER A 407 0.07 23.81 -1.71
N LEU A 408 0.82 22.72 -1.60
CA LEU A 408 1.76 22.26 -2.62
C LEU A 408 1.04 21.80 -3.89
N PHE A 409 -0.08 21.08 -3.73
CA PHE A 409 -0.92 20.66 -4.85
C PHE A 409 -1.50 21.87 -5.61
N LEU A 410 -2.11 22.83 -4.90
CA LEU A 410 -2.65 24.05 -5.50
C LEU A 410 -1.56 24.88 -6.17
N ALA A 411 -0.41 25.02 -5.52
CA ALA A 411 0.73 25.75 -6.06
C ALA A 411 1.29 25.14 -7.33
N TRP A 412 1.36 23.81 -7.42
CA TRP A 412 1.76 23.13 -8.64
C TRP A 412 0.79 23.43 -9.79
N TRP A 413 -0.52 23.41 -9.52
CA TRP A 413 -1.54 23.72 -10.52
C TRP A 413 -1.49 25.18 -10.97
N LEU A 414 -1.40 26.12 -10.02
CA LEU A 414 -1.23 27.56 -10.28
C LEU A 414 0.04 27.86 -11.08
N SER A 415 1.16 27.22 -10.72
CA SER A 415 2.44 27.40 -11.43
C SER A 415 2.31 26.99 -12.89
N LYS A 416 1.66 25.85 -13.18
CA LYS A 416 1.38 25.45 -14.58
C LYS A 416 0.50 26.46 -15.31
N GLY A 417 -0.54 26.98 -14.65
CA GLY A 417 -1.42 28.00 -15.20
C GLY A 417 -0.68 29.29 -15.54
N ILE A 418 0.06 29.85 -14.58
CA ILE A 418 0.83 31.09 -14.75
C ILE A 418 1.89 30.93 -15.83
N VAL A 419 2.68 29.86 -15.82
CA VAL A 419 3.71 29.63 -16.84
C VAL A 419 3.10 29.49 -18.23
N LYS A 420 1.95 28.81 -18.37
CA LYS A 420 1.22 28.71 -19.64
C LYS A 420 0.74 30.08 -20.12
N SER A 421 0.18 30.90 -19.22
CA SER A 421 -0.28 32.25 -19.55
C SER A 421 0.89 33.16 -19.94
N LEU A 422 1.99 33.15 -19.18
CA LEU A 422 3.20 33.91 -19.48
C LEU A 422 3.81 33.50 -20.82
N LYS A 423 3.86 32.19 -21.11
CA LYS A 423 4.32 31.68 -22.41
C LYS A 423 3.48 32.21 -23.56
N ASN A 424 2.15 32.21 -23.42
CA ASN A 424 1.24 32.72 -24.46
C ASN A 424 1.31 34.25 -24.64
N ILE A 425 1.68 34.99 -23.58
CA ILE A 425 1.76 36.45 -23.63
C ILE A 425 3.13 36.91 -24.15
N TYR A 426 4.21 36.32 -23.65
CA TYR A 426 5.56 36.83 -23.83
C TYR A 426 6.39 36.03 -24.83
N LEU A 427 6.20 34.72 -24.93
CA LEU A 427 6.98 33.87 -25.85
C LEU A 427 6.29 33.68 -27.21
N ASP A 428 5.23 34.45 -27.48
CA ASP A 428 4.61 34.54 -28.79
C ASP A 428 5.49 35.39 -29.73
N GLN A 429 6.03 34.75 -30.77
CA GLN A 429 6.95 35.36 -31.74
C GLN A 429 6.34 36.58 -32.45
N SER A 430 5.00 36.66 -32.54
CA SER A 430 4.30 37.79 -33.17
C SER A 430 4.37 39.08 -32.35
N LYS A 431 4.63 38.99 -31.03
CA LYS A 431 4.62 40.12 -30.10
C LYS A 431 6.01 40.71 -29.84
N GLY A 432 7.07 40.05 -30.31
CA GLY A 432 8.44 40.59 -30.34
C GLY A 432 9.11 40.82 -28.98
N TYR A 433 8.56 40.30 -27.87
CA TYR A 433 9.14 40.47 -26.54
C TYR A 433 10.45 39.70 -26.34
N PHE A 434 10.61 38.57 -27.02
CA PHE A 434 11.83 37.75 -27.03
C PHE A 434 12.17 37.41 -28.49
N ARG A 435 13.46 37.48 -28.84
CA ARG A 435 13.99 37.19 -30.18
C ARG A 435 14.41 35.74 -30.33
#